data_AF-A0A2E4LQR3-F1
#
_entry.id   AF-A0A2E4LQR3-F1
#
_cell.length_a   1.000
_cell.length_b   1.000
_cell.length_c   1.000
_cell.angle_alpha   90.00
_cell.angle_beta   90.00
_cell.angle_gamma   90.00
#
_symmetry.space_group_name_H-M   'P 1'
#
loop_
_entity.id
_entity.type
_entity.pdbx_description
1 polymer ?
#
loop_
_entity_poly.entity_id
_entity_poly.type
_entity_poly.pdbx_seq_one_letter_code
_entity_poly.pdbx_strand_id
1 'polypeptide(L)'
;MTSSADYKPSFDVTCAVPRTGRTLDNFLRKLKSLDVNTEEIDQILKVLSESKHRSTPDLKEALSFLQEISGKAPPCFSISVDRKRKLRPYRLGFLGYEWQIGKTKIRVEGEEPHNGSSLIKLDEVDFTVVGLDELLSMTQHYLGDPTHVTKWGMYNYQLEKPTSIRVAGSAMLTSYNKLIGDEVQDMVGFFLISKKGLSRRSPIDFETLSRHGRHVFVKGRYSGIVMAAYPQLRVEPVEDVEDAVMNGEKGSVGLEIVQSGNTLKSKDLLLHGEPLFLSESLYVVDYDRFQQNPALRKFVETLNPIGYFEDERLENFSRWYYALEQNLGDSWVQRPSVDELFCKTGDIDSGLRPYRLRTRNWKPDDAYLREEAIALAQSSRQKVLNYYDKLHQLDSIIKIA
;
A
#
# COMPACT_ATOMS: atom_id res chain seq x y z
N MET A 1 1.69 -12.86 47.35
CA MET A 1 2.01 -11.68 46.52
C MET A 1 3.37 -11.93 45.88
N THR A 2 3.39 -12.63 44.75
CA THR A 2 4.59 -12.83 43.94
C THR A 2 4.75 -11.60 43.05
N SER A 3 5.85 -10.88 43.23
CA SER A 3 6.25 -9.77 42.35
C SER A 3 6.24 -10.27 40.91
N SER A 4 5.42 -9.66 40.06
CA SER A 4 5.62 -9.73 38.62
C SER A 4 7.00 -9.12 38.36
N ALA A 5 7.99 -9.98 38.14
CA ALA A 5 9.24 -9.53 37.55
C ALA A 5 8.85 -8.86 36.24
N ASP A 6 9.11 -7.56 36.12
CA ASP A 6 8.98 -6.81 34.88
C ASP A 6 9.86 -7.50 33.83
N TYR A 7 9.26 -8.44 33.10
CA TYR A 7 9.89 -9.15 32.01
C TYR A 7 10.04 -8.12 30.89
N LYS A 8 11.16 -7.39 30.90
CA LYS A 8 11.50 -6.54 29.76
C LYS A 8 11.61 -7.45 28.54
N PRO A 9 10.94 -7.10 27.43
CA PRO A 9 11.07 -7.85 26.19
C PRO A 9 12.54 -7.98 25.81
N SER A 10 12.89 -9.10 25.16
CA SER A 10 14.28 -9.35 24.74
C SER A 10 14.70 -8.53 23.51
N PHE A 11 13.86 -7.61 23.04
CA PHE A 11 14.01 -6.79 21.85
C PHE A 11 13.77 -5.32 22.19
N ASP A 12 14.32 -4.43 21.37
CA ASP A 12 14.26 -2.97 21.57
C ASP A 12 13.08 -2.31 20.85
N VAL A 13 12.63 -2.93 19.74
CA VAL A 13 11.60 -2.41 18.84
C VAL A 13 10.72 -3.55 18.31
N THR A 14 9.41 -3.32 18.20
CA THR A 14 8.45 -4.25 17.59
C THR A 14 7.81 -3.68 16.31
N CYS A 15 7.72 -4.50 15.27
CA CYS A 15 7.12 -4.18 13.98
C CYS A 15 6.00 -5.17 13.63
N ALA A 16 4.88 -4.69 13.07
CA ALA A 16 3.92 -5.55 12.38
C ALA A 16 4.03 -5.44 10.86
N VAL A 17 4.04 -6.57 10.16
CA VAL A 17 4.01 -6.65 8.68
C VAL A 17 2.95 -7.66 8.23
N PRO A 18 2.46 -7.63 6.98
CA PRO A 18 1.56 -8.67 6.48
C PRO A 18 2.13 -10.08 6.64
N ARG A 19 1.30 -11.06 7.02
CA ARG A 19 1.72 -12.48 7.12
C ARG A 19 2.20 -13.08 5.81
N THR A 20 1.73 -12.53 4.68
CA THR A 20 1.95 -13.07 3.35
C THR A 20 1.76 -11.98 2.29
N GLY A 21 2.25 -12.26 1.08
CA GLY A 21 2.05 -11.40 -0.08
C GLY A 21 3.21 -10.44 -0.28
N ARG A 22 3.09 -9.61 -1.31
CA ARG A 22 4.21 -8.84 -1.83
C ARG A 22 4.81 -7.85 -0.83
N THR A 23 3.98 -7.17 -0.02
CA THR A 23 4.48 -6.22 0.97
C THR A 23 5.46 -6.89 1.93
N LEU A 24 5.15 -8.11 2.39
CA LEU A 24 6.08 -8.91 3.19
C LEU A 24 7.32 -9.28 2.39
N ASP A 25 7.16 -9.82 1.19
CA ASP A 25 8.29 -10.28 0.36
C ASP A 25 9.28 -9.13 0.11
N ASN A 26 8.77 -7.95 -0.24
CA ASN A 26 9.59 -6.77 -0.51
C ASN A 26 10.19 -6.18 0.78
N PHE A 27 9.46 -6.21 1.90
CA PHE A 27 10.00 -5.79 3.20
C PHE A 27 11.17 -6.67 3.63
N LEU A 28 11.03 -7.99 3.54
CA LEU A 28 12.10 -8.94 3.85
C LEU A 28 13.32 -8.72 2.93
N ARG A 29 13.10 -8.49 1.63
CA ARG A 29 14.19 -8.11 0.70
C ARG A 29 14.87 -6.82 1.12
N LYS A 30 14.12 -5.81 1.56
CA LYS A 30 14.68 -4.56 2.07
C LYS A 30 15.52 -4.77 3.33
N LEU A 31 15.20 -5.73 4.20
CA LEU A 31 16.04 -6.04 5.36
C LEU A 31 17.46 -6.50 4.98
N LYS A 32 17.65 -7.07 3.78
CA LYS A 32 18.99 -7.46 3.29
C LYS A 32 19.94 -6.27 3.15
N SER A 33 19.42 -5.08 2.82
CA SER A 33 20.26 -3.87 2.75
C SER A 33 20.59 -3.29 4.14
N LEU A 34 20.03 -3.87 5.21
CA LEU A 34 20.22 -3.47 6.60
C LEU A 34 21.10 -4.46 7.39
N ASP A 35 22.00 -5.16 6.69
CA ASP A 35 22.99 -6.09 7.28
C ASP A 35 22.36 -7.31 7.98
N VAL A 36 21.13 -7.67 7.59
CA VAL A 36 20.50 -8.93 8.00
C VAL A 36 21.04 -10.09 7.15
N ASN A 37 21.17 -11.28 7.77
CA ASN A 37 21.60 -12.50 7.09
C ASN A 37 20.77 -12.76 5.82
N THR A 38 21.42 -12.67 4.67
CA THR A 38 20.75 -12.72 3.36
C THR A 38 20.27 -14.13 3.04
N GLU A 39 21.05 -15.15 3.40
CA GLU A 39 20.69 -16.56 3.21
C GLU A 39 19.43 -16.93 4.01
N GLU A 40 19.32 -16.42 5.23
CA GLU A 40 18.15 -16.60 6.09
C GLU A 40 16.90 -16.00 5.45
N ILE A 41 16.99 -14.74 4.99
CA ILE A 41 15.89 -14.08 4.28
C ILE A 41 15.51 -14.85 3.01
N ASP A 42 16.49 -15.35 2.25
CA ASP A 42 16.20 -16.14 1.05
C ASP A 42 15.51 -17.47 1.34
N GLN A 43 15.86 -18.15 2.44
CA GLN A 43 15.13 -19.32 2.91
C GLN A 43 13.69 -18.97 3.27
N ILE A 44 13.47 -17.85 3.95
CA ILE A 44 12.13 -17.39 4.32
C ILE A 44 11.28 -17.11 3.07
N LEU A 45 11.83 -16.33 2.12
CA LEU A 45 11.17 -15.98 0.86
C LEU A 45 10.85 -17.22 0.02
N LYS A 46 11.75 -18.22 0.00
CA LYS A 46 11.52 -19.49 -0.70
C LYS A 46 10.31 -20.23 -0.11
N VAL A 47 10.23 -20.36 1.22
CA VAL A 47 9.10 -21.01 1.89
C VAL A 47 7.79 -20.27 1.60
N LEU A 48 7.78 -18.93 1.69
CA LEU A 48 6.58 -18.12 1.38
C LEU A 48 6.09 -18.34 -0.06
N SER A 49 7.02 -18.37 -1.02
CA SER A 49 6.71 -18.65 -2.42
C SER A 49 6.14 -20.06 -2.61
N GLU A 50 6.81 -21.09 -2.09
CA GLU A 50 6.33 -22.48 -2.15
C GLU A 50 4.96 -22.64 -1.48
N SER A 51 4.74 -21.96 -0.35
CA SER A 51 3.48 -22.00 0.38
C SER A 51 2.29 -21.48 -0.40
N LYS A 52 2.48 -20.45 -1.24
CA LYS A 52 1.44 -19.95 -2.14
C LYS A 52 1.02 -20.99 -3.18
N HIS A 53 1.93 -21.86 -3.61
CA HIS A 53 1.66 -22.93 -4.57
C HIS A 53 1.06 -24.17 -3.89
N ARG A 54 1.50 -24.47 -2.67
CA ARG A 54 1.03 -25.59 -1.83
C ARG A 54 -0.20 -25.27 -0.98
N SER A 55 -0.86 -24.13 -1.21
CA SER A 55 -2.10 -23.81 -0.51
C SER A 55 -3.16 -24.89 -0.76
N THR A 56 -3.83 -25.36 0.28
CA THR A 56 -4.65 -26.58 0.26
C THR A 56 -5.94 -26.42 1.06
N PRO A 57 -7.02 -27.17 0.75
CA PRO A 57 -8.18 -27.32 1.64
C PRO A 57 -7.93 -28.23 2.85
N ASP A 58 -6.88 -29.05 2.86
CA ASP A 58 -6.58 -29.97 3.97
C ASP A 58 -5.57 -29.36 4.97
N LEU A 59 -6.04 -29.10 6.19
CA LEU A 59 -5.19 -28.61 7.28
C LEU A 59 -4.04 -29.59 7.60
N LYS A 60 -4.25 -30.91 7.49
CA LYS A 60 -3.20 -31.90 7.78
C LYS A 60 -2.06 -31.80 6.78
N GLU A 61 -2.36 -31.55 5.51
CA GLU A 61 -1.36 -31.34 4.47
C GLU A 61 -0.54 -30.06 4.74
N ALA A 62 -1.21 -28.97 5.14
CA ALA A 62 -0.54 -27.73 5.53
C ALA A 62 0.36 -27.92 6.77
N LEU A 63 -0.11 -28.67 7.78
CA LEU A 63 0.69 -29.01 8.97
C LEU A 63 1.89 -29.90 8.63
N SER A 64 1.71 -30.84 7.69
CA SER A 64 2.80 -31.69 7.21
C SER A 64 3.87 -30.85 6.51
N PHE A 65 3.48 -29.84 5.74
CA PHE A 65 4.42 -28.88 5.16
C PHE A 65 5.15 -28.07 6.24
N LEU A 66 4.45 -27.59 7.28
CA LEU A 66 5.09 -26.88 8.40
C LEU A 66 6.16 -27.75 9.11
N GLN A 67 5.86 -29.03 9.33
CA GLN A 67 6.82 -29.99 9.90
C GLN A 67 8.00 -30.26 8.96
N GLU A 68 7.75 -30.32 7.65
CA GLU A 68 8.79 -30.55 6.65
C GLU A 68 9.87 -29.45 6.64
N ILE A 69 9.47 -28.19 6.87
CA ILE A 69 10.37 -27.04 6.83
C ILE A 69 11.04 -26.74 8.16
N SER A 70 10.59 -27.31 9.28
CA SER A 70 11.05 -26.92 10.62
C SER A 70 12.54 -27.21 10.88
N GLY A 71 13.18 -28.04 10.04
CA GLY A 71 14.63 -28.26 10.04
C GLY A 71 15.38 -27.66 8.85
N LYS A 72 14.69 -26.97 7.94
CA LYS A 72 15.25 -26.45 6.67
C LYS A 72 15.22 -24.92 6.56
N ALA A 73 14.39 -24.27 7.36
CA ALA A 73 14.18 -22.83 7.34
C ALA A 73 14.05 -22.28 8.77
N PRO A 74 14.21 -20.96 8.97
CA PRO A 74 14.03 -20.33 10.27
C PRO A 74 12.64 -20.59 10.85
N PRO A 75 12.50 -20.78 12.18
CA PRO A 75 11.23 -21.09 12.84
C PRO A 75 10.34 -19.86 12.97
N CYS A 76 9.98 -19.25 11.83
CA CYS A 76 9.21 -18.02 11.73
C CYS A 76 7.86 -18.21 11.03
N PHE A 77 7.37 -19.45 10.94
CA PHE A 77 6.17 -19.80 10.18
C PHE A 77 5.07 -20.39 11.06
N SER A 78 3.83 -20.11 10.69
CA SER A 78 2.64 -20.79 11.22
C SER A 78 1.65 -21.09 10.12
N ILE A 79 0.62 -21.87 10.43
CA ILE A 79 -0.55 -21.95 9.55
C ILE A 79 -1.23 -20.57 9.51
N SER A 80 -1.62 -20.16 8.30
CA SER A 80 -2.37 -18.95 8.00
C SER A 80 -3.56 -19.30 7.13
N VAL A 81 -4.70 -18.64 7.39
CA VAL A 81 -5.94 -18.83 6.62
C VAL A 81 -6.04 -17.74 5.56
N ASP A 82 -5.84 -18.09 4.29
CA ASP A 82 -6.05 -17.21 3.15
C ASP A 82 -7.56 -17.10 2.87
N ARG A 83 -8.19 -16.08 3.46
CA ARG A 83 -9.61 -15.78 3.28
C ARG A 83 -9.99 -15.44 1.84
N LYS A 84 -9.02 -15.10 0.96
CA LYS A 84 -9.28 -14.85 -0.46
C LYS A 84 -9.39 -16.15 -1.27
N ARG A 85 -8.95 -17.30 -0.72
CA ARG A 85 -8.91 -18.59 -1.44
C ARG A 85 -9.77 -19.64 -0.74
N LYS A 86 -11.10 -19.50 -0.82
CA LYS A 86 -12.06 -20.43 -0.17
C LYS A 86 -11.83 -21.91 -0.49
N LEU A 87 -11.40 -22.24 -1.71
CA LEU A 87 -11.14 -23.61 -2.15
C LEU A 87 -9.81 -24.20 -1.64
N ARG A 88 -8.90 -23.34 -1.16
CA ARG A 88 -7.58 -23.73 -0.66
C ARG A 88 -7.08 -22.75 0.41
N PRO A 89 -7.81 -22.63 1.54
CA PRO A 89 -7.61 -21.57 2.52
C PRO A 89 -6.35 -21.78 3.36
N TYR A 90 -5.86 -23.01 3.53
CA TYR A 90 -4.71 -23.26 4.40
C TYR A 90 -3.41 -23.11 3.65
N ARG A 91 -2.51 -22.30 4.20
CA ARG A 91 -1.11 -22.18 3.79
C ARG A 91 -0.24 -21.84 4.99
N LEU A 92 1.06 -21.74 4.78
CA LEU A 92 1.99 -21.15 5.74
C LEU A 92 2.02 -19.63 5.54
N GLY A 93 2.09 -18.92 6.65
CA GLY A 93 2.36 -17.49 6.69
C GLY A 93 3.52 -17.21 7.62
N PHE A 94 4.14 -16.05 7.44
CA PHE A 94 5.10 -15.51 8.39
C PHE A 94 4.38 -15.25 9.71
N LEU A 95 4.90 -15.84 10.79
CA LEU A 95 4.43 -15.69 12.16
C LEU A 95 5.16 -14.53 12.82
N GLY A 96 6.49 -14.59 12.80
CA GLY A 96 7.33 -13.55 13.38
C GLY A 96 8.76 -14.02 13.58
N TYR A 97 9.69 -13.08 13.61
CA TYR A 97 11.12 -13.35 13.77
C TYR A 97 11.85 -12.17 14.40
N GLU A 98 13.02 -12.44 14.97
CA GLU A 98 13.87 -11.42 15.58
C GLU A 98 15.14 -11.22 14.74
N TRP A 99 15.47 -9.97 14.45
CA TRP A 99 16.71 -9.61 13.76
C TRP A 99 17.51 -8.62 14.57
N GLN A 100 18.83 -8.77 14.52
CA GLN A 100 19.75 -7.75 15.01
C GLN A 100 20.12 -6.84 13.84
N ILE A 101 19.76 -5.56 13.91
CA ILE A 101 20.11 -4.55 12.90
C ILE A 101 20.97 -3.47 13.57
N GLY A 102 22.29 -3.53 13.29
CA GLY A 102 23.27 -2.73 14.02
C GLY A 102 23.19 -3.00 15.52
N LYS A 103 22.80 -1.98 16.31
CA LYS A 103 22.66 -2.08 17.76
C LYS A 103 21.23 -2.35 18.24
N THR A 104 20.25 -2.36 17.33
CA THR A 104 18.84 -2.50 17.67
C THR A 104 18.40 -3.93 17.37
N LYS A 105 17.87 -4.63 18.37
CA LYS A 105 17.20 -5.90 18.19
C LYS A 105 15.72 -5.65 17.90
N ILE A 106 15.26 -6.07 16.73
CA ILE A 106 13.88 -5.89 16.29
C ILE A 106 13.11 -7.20 16.37
N ARG A 107 11.86 -7.13 16.80
CA ARG A 107 10.88 -8.22 16.67
C ARG A 107 9.89 -7.84 15.58
N VAL A 108 9.81 -8.64 14.52
CA VAL A 108 8.84 -8.44 13.45
C VAL A 108 7.78 -9.52 13.58
N GLU A 109 6.52 -9.14 13.69
CA GLU A 109 5.37 -10.02 13.76
C GLU A 109 4.61 -9.99 12.45
N GLY A 110 4.18 -11.17 11.99
CA GLY A 110 3.29 -11.31 10.85
C GLY A 110 1.85 -11.14 11.29
N GLU A 111 1.14 -10.20 10.69
CA GLU A 111 -0.24 -9.86 11.03
C GLU A 111 -1.14 -9.70 9.81
N GLU A 112 -2.45 -9.71 10.05
CA GLU A 112 -3.40 -9.37 8.99
C GLU A 112 -3.20 -7.90 8.60
N PRO A 113 -3.15 -7.55 7.31
CA PRO A 113 -2.76 -6.20 6.88
C PRO A 113 -3.60 -5.05 7.49
N HIS A 114 -4.88 -5.32 7.75
CA HIS A 114 -5.80 -4.36 8.37
C HIS A 114 -5.63 -4.24 9.89
N ASN A 115 -4.86 -5.10 10.54
CA ASN A 115 -4.64 -5.01 11.98
C ASN A 115 -3.48 -4.08 12.35
N GLY A 116 -2.55 -3.80 11.42
CA GLY A 116 -1.31 -3.07 11.73
C GLY A 116 -1.52 -1.76 12.49
N SER A 117 -2.45 -0.91 12.04
CA SER A 117 -2.77 0.36 12.71
C SER A 117 -3.53 0.18 14.04
N SER A 118 -4.30 -0.90 14.17
CA SER A 118 -4.96 -1.26 15.43
C SER A 118 -3.94 -1.68 16.48
N LEU A 119 -2.87 -2.38 16.08
CA LEU A 119 -1.80 -2.83 16.99
C LEU A 119 -0.98 -1.66 17.54
N ILE A 120 -0.77 -0.60 16.74
CA ILE A 120 -0.20 0.66 17.25
C ILE A 120 -1.10 1.24 18.35
N LYS A 121 -2.41 1.34 18.09
CA LYS A 121 -3.37 1.87 19.07
C LYS A 121 -3.43 1.03 20.36
N LEU A 122 -3.28 -0.28 20.23
CA LEU A 122 -3.28 -1.21 21.37
C LEU A 122 -1.93 -1.28 22.07
N ASP A 123 -0.96 -0.45 21.69
CA ASP A 123 0.36 -0.45 22.31
C ASP A 123 1.08 -1.82 22.14
N GLU A 124 0.75 -2.57 21.09
CA GLU A 124 1.32 -3.90 20.83
C GLU A 124 2.55 -3.83 19.91
N VAL A 125 2.62 -2.82 19.03
CA VAL A 125 3.78 -2.61 18.14
C VAL A 125 4.21 -1.15 18.10
N ASP A 126 5.49 -0.93 17.85
CA ASP A 126 6.05 0.41 17.76
C ASP A 126 5.86 1.03 16.37
N PHE A 127 5.85 0.20 15.34
CA PHE A 127 5.52 0.61 13.97
C PHE A 127 4.98 -0.55 13.14
N THR A 128 4.43 -0.24 11.97
CA THR A 128 3.91 -1.22 11.02
C THR A 128 4.21 -0.80 9.59
N VAL A 129 4.24 -1.79 8.68
CA VAL A 129 4.32 -1.58 7.24
C VAL A 129 2.97 -1.90 6.60
N VAL A 130 2.24 -0.88 6.15
CA VAL A 130 0.88 -1.01 5.59
C VAL A 130 0.66 -0.09 4.41
N GLY A 131 -0.30 -0.42 3.55
CA GLY A 131 -0.78 0.48 2.51
C GLY A 131 -1.60 1.65 3.07
N LEU A 132 -1.69 2.76 2.33
CA LEU A 132 -2.62 3.84 2.68
C LEU A 132 -4.07 3.35 2.68
N ASP A 133 -4.43 2.48 1.75
CA ASP A 133 -5.77 1.88 1.64
C ASP A 133 -6.16 1.10 2.89
N GLU A 134 -5.21 0.38 3.46
CA GLU A 134 -5.38 -0.40 4.69
C GLU A 134 -5.41 0.53 5.91
N LEU A 135 -4.53 1.53 5.94
CA LEU A 135 -4.52 2.57 6.96
C LEU A 135 -5.88 3.29 7.02
N LEU A 136 -6.37 3.83 5.90
CA LEU A 136 -7.63 4.55 5.81
C LEU A 136 -8.82 3.70 6.24
N SER A 137 -8.84 2.41 5.88
CA SER A 137 -9.94 1.49 6.23
C SER A 137 -10.17 1.37 7.74
N MET A 138 -9.11 1.59 8.52
CA MET A 138 -9.11 1.42 9.99
C MET A 138 -9.03 2.74 10.76
N THR A 139 -8.64 3.83 10.11
CA THR A 139 -8.31 5.10 10.77
C THR A 139 -9.13 6.28 10.28
N GLN A 140 -10.04 6.08 9.32
CA GLN A 140 -10.91 7.15 8.80
C GLN A 140 -11.62 7.97 9.88
N HIS A 141 -11.99 7.37 11.01
CA HIS A 141 -12.67 8.07 12.09
C HIS A 141 -11.77 9.07 12.84
N TYR A 142 -10.45 9.03 12.67
CA TYR A 142 -9.52 10.03 13.22
C TYR A 142 -9.36 11.25 12.31
N LEU A 143 -9.74 11.13 11.04
CA LEU A 143 -9.63 12.19 10.06
C LEU A 143 -10.81 13.18 10.20
N GLY A 144 -10.56 14.45 9.89
CA GLY A 144 -11.63 15.45 9.77
C GLY A 144 -12.55 15.14 8.61
N ASP A 145 -11.98 15.13 7.41
CA ASP A 145 -12.65 14.67 6.19
C ASP A 145 -11.79 13.61 5.47
N PRO A 146 -12.14 12.31 5.58
CA PRO A 146 -11.43 11.22 4.92
C PRO A 146 -11.38 11.36 3.39
N THR A 147 -12.34 12.07 2.78
CA THR A 147 -12.47 12.20 1.33
C THR A 147 -11.36 13.06 0.73
N HIS A 148 -10.73 13.92 1.54
CA HIS A 148 -9.57 14.71 1.16
C HIS A 148 -8.26 13.91 1.17
N VAL A 149 -8.20 12.73 1.78
CA VAL A 149 -6.97 11.92 1.87
C VAL A 149 -6.85 10.98 0.67
N THR A 150 -6.56 11.56 -0.50
CA THR A 150 -6.36 10.79 -1.74
C THR A 150 -4.92 10.32 -1.93
N LYS A 151 -3.99 10.85 -1.13
CA LYS A 151 -2.55 10.58 -1.17
C LYS A 151 -2.02 10.49 0.25
N TRP A 152 -1.06 9.61 0.50
CA TRP A 152 -0.55 9.40 1.86
C TRP A 152 0.09 10.67 2.44
N GLY A 153 0.66 11.50 1.56
CA GLY A 153 1.24 12.79 1.91
C GLY A 153 0.22 13.83 2.40
N MET A 154 -1.06 13.47 2.58
CA MET A 154 -2.10 14.27 3.24
C MET A 154 -2.50 13.72 4.62
N TYR A 155 -2.24 12.44 4.88
CA TYR A 155 -2.81 11.70 6.00
C TYR A 155 -2.56 12.37 7.36
N ASN A 156 -1.29 12.66 7.68
CA ASN A 156 -0.92 13.19 9.00
C ASN A 156 -1.56 14.55 9.31
N TYR A 157 -1.85 15.36 8.31
CA TYR A 157 -2.44 16.69 8.46
C TYR A 157 -3.95 16.65 8.60
N GLN A 158 -4.58 15.67 7.96
CA GLN A 158 -6.02 15.47 8.08
C GLN A 158 -6.43 14.78 9.39
N LEU A 159 -5.47 14.41 10.24
CA LEU A 159 -5.73 13.90 11.60
C LEU A 159 -6.23 15.05 12.50
N GLU A 160 -7.51 15.01 12.84
CA GLU A 160 -8.13 15.99 13.75
C GLU A 160 -8.34 15.45 15.15
N LYS A 161 -8.54 14.13 15.29
CA LYS A 161 -8.76 13.51 16.60
C LYS A 161 -7.45 13.00 17.21
N PRO A 162 -7.34 12.97 18.55
CA PRO A 162 -6.15 12.46 19.23
C PRO A 162 -5.81 11.02 18.81
N THR A 163 -4.58 10.82 18.34
CA THR A 163 -4.00 9.51 18.02
C THR A 163 -2.48 9.63 17.94
N SER A 164 -1.76 8.56 18.32
CA SER A 164 -0.32 8.41 18.14
C SER A 164 0.06 8.01 16.71
N ILE A 165 -0.89 7.52 15.90
CA ILE A 165 -0.62 6.96 14.57
C ILE A 165 -0.10 8.06 13.64
N ARG A 166 1.14 7.92 13.14
CA ARG A 166 1.72 8.83 12.14
C ARG A 166 2.40 8.06 11.01
N VAL A 167 2.17 8.51 9.78
CA VAL A 167 2.94 8.07 8.61
C VAL A 167 4.33 8.71 8.69
N ALA A 168 5.36 7.89 8.76
CA ALA A 168 6.75 8.32 8.76
C ALA A 168 7.27 8.68 7.37
N GLY A 169 6.74 7.99 6.36
CA GLY A 169 7.09 8.15 4.95
C GLY A 169 6.85 6.85 4.18
N SER A 170 7.18 6.89 2.90
CA SER A 170 7.17 5.74 2.02
C SER A 170 8.19 4.69 2.47
N ALA A 171 7.79 3.42 2.42
CA ALA A 171 8.72 2.32 2.66
C ALA A 171 9.58 2.00 1.42
N MET A 172 9.26 2.57 0.24
CA MET A 172 9.98 2.32 -1.03
C MET A 172 10.21 0.82 -1.30
N LEU A 173 9.18 0.00 -1.04
CA LEU A 173 9.24 -1.42 -1.33
C LEU A 173 9.07 -1.62 -2.83
N THR A 174 10.12 -2.07 -3.51
CA THR A 174 10.11 -2.30 -4.97
C THR A 174 10.07 -3.79 -5.30
N SER A 175 9.63 -4.09 -6.52
CA SER A 175 9.80 -5.39 -7.14
C SER A 175 10.06 -5.25 -8.63
N TYR A 176 10.89 -6.15 -9.16
CA TYR A 176 11.18 -6.21 -10.59
C TYR A 176 9.90 -6.33 -11.45
N ASN A 177 9.74 -5.39 -12.37
CA ASN A 177 8.66 -5.37 -13.34
C ASN A 177 9.17 -5.83 -14.71
N LYS A 178 8.77 -7.04 -15.11
CA LYS A 178 9.17 -7.64 -16.39
C LYS A 178 8.76 -6.85 -17.63
N LEU A 179 7.69 -6.05 -17.56
CA LEU A 179 7.18 -5.32 -18.71
C LEU A 179 8.13 -4.19 -19.12
N ILE A 180 8.72 -3.51 -18.14
CA ILE A 180 9.62 -2.37 -18.38
C ILE A 180 11.08 -2.70 -18.08
N GLY A 181 11.36 -3.90 -17.58
CA GLY A 181 12.71 -4.40 -17.34
C GLY A 181 13.43 -3.80 -16.14
N ASP A 182 12.71 -3.18 -15.20
CA ASP A 182 13.28 -2.40 -14.08
C ASP A 182 12.50 -2.61 -12.77
N GLU A 183 13.08 -2.19 -11.65
CA GLU A 183 12.41 -2.17 -10.33
C GLU A 183 11.32 -1.10 -10.28
N VAL A 184 10.14 -1.49 -9.80
CA VAL A 184 9.00 -0.58 -9.64
C VAL A 184 8.49 -0.68 -8.22
N GLN A 185 8.27 0.47 -7.60
CA GLN A 185 7.64 0.56 -6.28
C GLN A 185 6.26 -0.11 -6.28
N ASP A 186 5.91 -0.70 -5.13
CA ASP A 186 4.59 -1.24 -4.85
C ASP A 186 3.53 -0.15 -4.65
N MET A 187 3.28 0.62 -5.71
CA MET A 187 2.21 1.60 -5.82
C MET A 187 0.97 0.97 -6.42
N VAL A 188 -0.19 1.38 -5.93
CA VAL A 188 -1.51 0.95 -6.41
C VAL A 188 -2.45 2.15 -6.44
N GLY A 189 -3.46 2.11 -7.30
CA GLY A 189 -4.57 3.07 -7.27
C GLY A 189 -5.89 2.35 -7.09
N PHE A 190 -6.85 2.99 -6.42
CA PHE A 190 -8.20 2.47 -6.27
C PHE A 190 -9.13 3.01 -7.37
N PHE A 191 -9.25 2.27 -8.47
CA PHE A 191 -9.85 2.76 -9.71
C PHE A 191 -11.25 2.24 -9.95
N LEU A 192 -12.00 3.00 -10.77
CA LEU A 192 -13.20 2.49 -11.41
C LEU A 192 -12.85 1.53 -12.54
N ILE A 193 -13.56 0.40 -12.59
CA ILE A 193 -13.43 -0.62 -13.64
C ILE A 193 -14.79 -0.95 -14.26
N SER A 194 -14.81 -1.34 -15.53
CA SER A 194 -16.04 -1.77 -16.22
C SER A 194 -15.77 -2.79 -17.33
N LYS A 195 -16.82 -3.46 -17.81
CA LYS A 195 -16.76 -4.23 -19.06
C LYS A 195 -16.56 -3.32 -20.28
N LYS A 196 -16.00 -3.86 -21.37
CA LYS A 196 -16.07 -3.26 -22.71
C LYS A 196 -17.49 -3.26 -23.27
N GLY A 197 -17.77 -2.38 -24.24
CA GLY A 197 -19.06 -2.35 -24.96
C GLY A 197 -20.18 -1.52 -24.32
N LEU A 198 -19.86 -0.67 -23.34
CA LEU A 198 -20.79 0.36 -22.87
C LEU A 198 -20.94 1.46 -23.94
N SER A 199 -21.93 1.30 -24.83
CA SER A 199 -22.32 2.32 -25.83
C SER A 199 -22.69 3.64 -25.14
N ARG A 200 -21.99 4.71 -25.55
CA ARG A 200 -21.81 5.98 -24.84
C ARG A 200 -22.99 6.95 -25.00
N ARG A 201 -23.52 7.42 -23.88
CA ARG A 201 -24.09 8.79 -23.78
C ARG A 201 -23.46 9.61 -22.64
N SER A 202 -22.85 8.97 -21.64
CA SER A 202 -22.23 9.65 -20.49
C SER A 202 -20.90 9.00 -20.11
N PRO A 203 -19.94 9.78 -19.57
CA PRO A 203 -18.69 9.25 -18.99
C PRO A 203 -18.96 8.30 -17.81
N ILE A 204 -17.98 7.46 -17.47
CA ILE A 204 -18.00 6.61 -16.27
C ILE A 204 -17.07 7.26 -15.25
N ASP A 205 -17.67 8.10 -14.43
CA ASP A 205 -17.01 8.82 -13.34
C ASP A 205 -17.92 8.84 -12.10
N PHE A 206 -17.36 9.21 -10.96
CA PHE A 206 -18.10 9.21 -9.69
C PHE A 206 -19.28 10.19 -9.69
N GLU A 207 -19.16 11.33 -10.36
CA GLU A 207 -20.23 12.34 -10.41
C GLU A 207 -21.46 11.80 -11.17
N THR A 208 -21.23 11.20 -12.32
CA THR A 208 -22.26 10.57 -13.16
C THR A 208 -22.89 9.37 -12.45
N LEU A 209 -22.08 8.52 -11.82
CA LEU A 209 -22.57 7.36 -11.08
C LEU A 209 -23.44 7.77 -9.88
N SER A 210 -23.07 8.84 -9.18
CA SER A 210 -23.82 9.39 -8.04
C SER A 210 -25.20 9.93 -8.45
N ARG A 211 -25.35 10.42 -9.68
CA ARG A 211 -26.63 10.93 -10.20
C ARG A 211 -27.56 9.84 -10.75
N HIS A 212 -27.00 8.76 -11.28
CA HIS A 212 -27.76 7.78 -12.08
C HIS A 212 -27.93 6.40 -11.40
N GLY A 213 -27.44 6.21 -10.17
CA GLY A 213 -27.82 5.09 -9.30
C GLY A 213 -27.37 3.70 -9.75
N ARG A 214 -26.27 3.60 -10.50
CA ARG A 214 -25.72 2.31 -10.95
C ARG A 214 -25.06 1.54 -9.80
N HIS A 215 -25.11 0.21 -9.86
CA HIS A 215 -24.39 -0.65 -8.92
C HIS A 215 -22.88 -0.43 -9.02
N VAL A 216 -22.26 -0.13 -7.88
CA VAL A 216 -20.81 -0.02 -7.72
C VAL A 216 -20.35 -1.16 -6.82
N PHE A 217 -19.79 -2.20 -7.44
CA PHE A 217 -19.22 -3.32 -6.70
C PHE A 217 -17.92 -2.90 -6.04
N VAL A 218 -17.74 -3.23 -4.77
CA VAL A 218 -16.52 -2.92 -4.04
C VAL A 218 -16.16 -4.06 -3.10
N LYS A 219 -14.87 -4.28 -2.84
CA LYS A 219 -14.49 -5.22 -1.80
C LYS A 219 -15.01 -4.75 -0.44
N GLY A 220 -15.63 -5.64 0.34
CA GLY A 220 -16.28 -5.28 1.61
C GLY A 220 -15.44 -4.46 2.59
N ARG A 221 -14.11 -4.65 2.63
CA ARG A 221 -13.21 -3.87 3.50
C ARG A 221 -13.07 -2.38 3.12
N TYR A 222 -13.39 -2.01 1.88
CA TYR A 222 -13.30 -0.64 1.39
C TYR A 222 -14.66 0.05 1.27
N SER A 223 -15.77 -0.66 1.53
CA SER A 223 -17.12 -0.10 1.37
C SER A 223 -17.34 1.15 2.22
N GLY A 224 -16.83 1.17 3.46
CA GLY A 224 -16.93 2.32 4.35
C GLY A 224 -16.26 3.57 3.78
N ILE A 225 -15.05 3.44 3.20
CA ILE A 225 -14.35 4.56 2.57
C ILE A 225 -15.15 5.09 1.38
N VAL A 226 -15.68 4.20 0.54
CA VAL A 226 -16.45 4.60 -0.66
C VAL A 226 -17.76 5.28 -0.27
N MET A 227 -18.49 4.74 0.71
CA MET A 227 -19.75 5.32 1.18
C MET A 227 -19.54 6.67 1.86
N ALA A 228 -18.40 6.88 2.53
CA ALA A 228 -18.03 8.17 3.09
C ALA A 228 -17.71 9.19 1.98
N ALA A 229 -16.92 8.78 0.97
CA ALA A 229 -16.54 9.63 -0.15
C ALA A 229 -17.71 9.99 -1.07
N TYR A 230 -18.60 9.04 -1.33
CA TYR A 230 -19.74 9.22 -2.21
C TYR A 230 -20.98 8.55 -1.63
N PRO A 231 -21.67 9.22 -0.69
CA PRO A 231 -22.84 8.65 0.01
C PRO A 231 -24.02 8.36 -0.92
N GLN A 232 -24.01 8.93 -2.13
CA GLN A 232 -25.05 8.73 -3.15
C GLN A 232 -24.77 7.54 -4.09
N LEU A 233 -23.58 6.91 -4.00
CA LEU A 233 -23.31 5.71 -4.79
C LEU A 233 -24.08 4.52 -4.24
N ARG A 234 -24.64 3.71 -5.15
CA ARG A 234 -25.23 2.41 -4.82
C ARG A 234 -24.13 1.37 -4.66
N VAL A 235 -23.45 1.42 -3.52
CA VAL A 235 -22.32 0.54 -3.21
C VAL A 235 -22.81 -0.85 -2.82
N GLU A 236 -22.26 -1.88 -3.46
CA GLU A 236 -22.54 -3.29 -3.17
C GLU A 236 -21.25 -4.04 -2.80
N PRO A 237 -21.10 -4.48 -1.54
CA PRO A 237 -19.89 -5.18 -1.11
C PRO A 237 -19.85 -6.61 -1.68
N VAL A 238 -18.74 -6.95 -2.32
CA VAL A 238 -18.50 -8.27 -2.92
C VAL A 238 -17.13 -8.83 -2.51
N GLU A 239 -16.88 -10.11 -2.78
CA GLU A 239 -15.59 -10.75 -2.50
C GLU A 239 -14.55 -10.54 -3.60
N ASP A 240 -14.99 -10.68 -4.86
CA ASP A 240 -14.22 -10.50 -6.11
C ASP A 240 -14.93 -9.45 -6.96
N VAL A 241 -14.35 -8.26 -7.06
CA VAL A 241 -14.96 -7.10 -7.75
C VAL A 241 -14.96 -7.34 -9.25
N GLU A 242 -13.88 -7.88 -9.78
CA GLU A 242 -13.74 -8.12 -11.22
C GLU A 242 -14.77 -9.14 -11.73
N ASP A 243 -15.00 -10.23 -11.00
CA ASP A 243 -16.04 -11.22 -11.34
C ASP A 243 -17.45 -10.65 -11.15
N ALA A 244 -17.69 -9.86 -10.10
CA ALA A 244 -18.98 -9.21 -9.91
C ALA A 244 -19.29 -8.24 -11.05
N VAL A 245 -18.30 -7.46 -11.49
CA VAL A 245 -18.43 -6.60 -12.68
C VAL A 245 -18.72 -7.44 -13.90
N MET A 246 -17.98 -8.53 -14.15
CA MET A 246 -18.17 -9.42 -15.31
C MET A 246 -19.52 -10.13 -15.36
N ASN A 247 -20.11 -10.43 -14.21
CA ASN A 247 -21.42 -11.09 -14.09
C ASN A 247 -22.59 -10.11 -13.92
N GLY A 248 -22.30 -8.87 -13.55
CA GLY A 248 -23.30 -7.83 -13.32
C GLY A 248 -24.02 -7.38 -14.59
N GLU A 249 -25.14 -6.68 -14.36
CA GLU A 249 -25.96 -6.08 -15.41
C GLU A 249 -25.18 -5.07 -16.27
N LYS A 250 -25.75 -4.73 -17.43
CA LYS A 250 -25.14 -3.72 -18.30
C LYS A 250 -25.10 -2.37 -17.59
N GLY A 251 -23.89 -1.85 -17.40
CA GLY A 251 -23.66 -0.57 -16.72
C GLY A 251 -23.13 -0.71 -15.30
N SER A 252 -23.06 -1.93 -14.75
CA SER A 252 -22.36 -2.19 -13.50
C SER A 252 -20.89 -1.81 -13.62
N VAL A 253 -20.36 -1.22 -12.54
CA VAL A 253 -18.96 -0.82 -12.42
C VAL A 253 -18.40 -1.40 -11.11
N GLY A 254 -17.08 -1.47 -11.04
CA GLY A 254 -16.37 -1.90 -9.85
C GLY A 254 -15.40 -0.83 -9.38
N LEU A 255 -15.08 -0.85 -8.09
CA LEU A 255 -13.97 -0.13 -7.49
C LEU A 255 -12.93 -1.15 -7.00
N GLU A 256 -11.75 -1.14 -7.61
CA GLU A 256 -10.71 -2.14 -7.35
C GLU A 256 -9.32 -1.52 -7.23
N ILE A 257 -8.49 -2.12 -6.38
CA ILE A 257 -7.09 -1.78 -6.21
C ILE A 257 -6.31 -2.35 -7.40
N VAL A 258 -5.86 -1.47 -8.28
CA VAL A 258 -5.12 -1.82 -9.49
C VAL A 258 -3.68 -1.36 -9.37
N GLN A 259 -2.77 -2.28 -9.68
CA GLN A 259 -1.34 -2.01 -9.72
C GLN A 259 -0.77 -2.15 -11.12
N SER A 260 -0.73 -3.38 -11.63
CA SER A 260 -0.17 -3.68 -12.95
C SER A 260 -1.23 -3.72 -14.03
N GLY A 261 -2.50 -3.92 -13.67
CA GLY A 261 -3.60 -4.10 -14.62
C GLY A 261 -3.71 -5.52 -15.21
N ASN A 262 -2.89 -6.49 -14.78
CA ASN A 262 -2.89 -7.84 -15.35
C ASN A 262 -4.25 -8.55 -15.25
N THR A 263 -4.93 -8.46 -14.10
CA THR A 263 -6.25 -9.06 -13.92
C THR A 263 -7.27 -8.44 -14.88
N LEU A 264 -7.28 -7.10 -14.97
CA LEU A 264 -8.17 -6.37 -15.88
C LEU A 264 -7.93 -6.78 -17.33
N LYS A 265 -6.66 -6.80 -17.77
CA LYS A 265 -6.27 -7.26 -19.11
C LYS A 265 -6.72 -8.68 -19.40
N SER A 266 -6.57 -9.60 -18.44
CA SER A 266 -6.98 -11.00 -18.60
C SER A 266 -8.50 -11.20 -18.67
N LYS A 267 -9.27 -10.32 -18.01
CA LYS A 267 -10.73 -10.34 -17.96
C LYS A 267 -11.37 -9.36 -18.96
N ASP A 268 -10.57 -8.75 -19.83
CA ASP A 268 -11.00 -7.76 -20.84
C ASP A 268 -11.77 -6.55 -20.24
N LEU A 269 -11.35 -6.11 -19.05
CA LEU A 269 -11.94 -4.96 -18.33
C LEU A 269 -11.23 -3.65 -18.69
N LEU A 270 -11.98 -2.56 -18.60
CA LEU A 270 -11.51 -1.18 -18.74
C LEU A 270 -11.17 -0.60 -17.37
N LEU A 271 -10.11 0.20 -17.32
CA LEU A 271 -9.73 1.08 -16.21
C LEU A 271 -10.15 2.51 -16.56
N HIS A 272 -10.81 3.24 -15.65
CA HIS A 272 -11.31 4.60 -15.94
C HIS A 272 -10.61 5.66 -15.10
N GLY A 273 -10.18 6.72 -15.77
CA GLY A 273 -9.81 7.99 -15.16
C GLY A 273 -8.67 7.89 -14.15
N GLU A 274 -8.75 8.76 -13.14
CA GLU A 274 -7.89 8.74 -11.96
C GLU A 274 -8.47 7.84 -10.86
N PRO A 275 -7.63 7.31 -9.96
CA PRO A 275 -8.11 6.53 -8.84
C PRO A 275 -8.71 7.43 -7.77
N LEU A 276 -9.58 6.86 -6.93
CA LEU A 276 -10.11 7.52 -5.73
C LEU A 276 -8.98 7.94 -4.77
N PHE A 277 -7.98 7.07 -4.61
CA PHE A 277 -6.74 7.38 -3.91
C PHE A 277 -5.59 6.55 -4.46
N LEU A 278 -4.37 7.04 -4.24
CA LEU A 278 -3.12 6.31 -4.46
C LEU A 278 -2.64 5.71 -3.14
N SER A 279 -2.24 4.45 -3.16
CA SER A 279 -1.67 3.75 -2.02
C SER A 279 -0.31 3.18 -2.38
N GLU A 280 0.57 3.13 -1.40
CA GLU A 280 1.88 2.49 -1.46
C GLU A 280 2.22 1.97 -0.07
N SER A 281 3.23 1.11 0.05
CA SER A 281 3.68 0.65 1.37
C SER A 281 4.30 1.81 2.17
N LEU A 282 3.80 2.04 3.37
CA LEU A 282 4.22 3.13 4.28
C LEU A 282 4.80 2.55 5.56
N TYR A 283 5.77 3.26 6.14
CA TYR A 283 6.07 3.09 7.56
C TYR A 283 5.10 3.93 8.37
N VAL A 284 4.29 3.28 9.20
CA VAL A 284 3.37 3.94 10.13
C VAL A 284 3.85 3.67 11.55
N VAL A 285 4.04 4.70 12.35
CA VAL A 285 4.75 4.64 13.63
C VAL A 285 3.85 5.12 14.76
N ASP A 286 3.96 4.49 15.93
CA ASP A 286 3.46 5.08 17.16
C ASP A 286 4.32 6.30 17.52
N TYR A 287 3.75 7.49 17.33
CA TYR A 287 4.49 8.72 17.52
C TYR A 287 4.86 9.00 18.98
N ASP A 288 4.02 8.60 19.92
CA ASP A 288 4.27 8.86 21.35
C ASP A 288 5.44 8.01 21.83
N ARG A 289 5.50 6.73 21.42
CA ARG A 289 6.65 5.86 21.63
C ARG A 289 7.87 6.36 20.88
N PHE A 290 7.71 6.82 19.65
CA PHE A 290 8.82 7.41 18.88
C PHE A 290 9.43 8.61 19.60
N GLN A 291 8.66 9.45 20.29
CA GLN A 291 9.23 10.55 21.09
C GLN A 291 10.04 10.05 22.29
N GLN A 292 9.67 8.91 22.87
CA GLN A 292 10.19 8.43 24.15
C GLN A 292 11.27 7.36 24.02
N ASN A 293 11.26 6.56 22.94
CA ASN A 293 12.15 5.43 22.70
C ASN A 293 13.28 5.81 21.72
N PRO A 294 14.53 6.02 22.19
CA PRO A 294 15.65 6.35 21.33
C PRO A 294 16.02 5.24 20.34
N ALA A 295 15.80 3.97 20.69
CA ALA A 295 16.07 2.83 19.82
C ALA A 295 15.11 2.82 18.62
N LEU A 296 13.82 3.08 18.86
CA LEU A 296 12.82 3.25 17.81
C LEU A 296 13.16 4.41 16.88
N ARG A 297 13.54 5.58 17.43
CA ARG A 297 13.94 6.73 16.59
C ARG A 297 15.09 6.39 15.67
N LYS A 298 16.16 5.86 16.24
CA LYS A 298 17.35 5.47 15.50
C LYS A 298 17.02 4.40 14.45
N PHE A 299 16.15 3.44 14.80
CA PHE A 299 15.76 2.40 13.88
C PHE A 299 14.94 2.94 12.70
N VAL A 300 13.95 3.79 12.96
CA VAL A 300 13.18 4.44 11.88
C VAL A 300 14.10 5.32 11.01
N GLU A 301 15.11 5.97 11.57
CA GLU A 301 16.13 6.68 10.78
C GLU A 301 16.93 5.74 9.88
N THR A 302 17.31 4.56 10.37
CA THR A 302 17.97 3.51 9.56
C THR A 302 17.08 3.01 8.43
N LEU A 303 15.75 2.91 8.64
CA LEU A 303 14.79 2.52 7.59
C LEU A 303 14.69 3.53 6.44
N ASN A 304 15.15 4.77 6.67
CA ASN A 304 15.11 5.90 5.76
C ASN A 304 13.75 6.07 5.04
N PRO A 305 12.65 6.37 5.76
CA PRO A 305 11.35 6.63 5.15
C PRO A 305 11.43 7.78 4.16
N ILE A 306 10.99 7.55 2.93
CA ILE A 306 11.09 8.54 1.84
C ILE A 306 9.84 9.43 1.82
N GLY A 307 10.06 10.74 1.81
CA GLY A 307 9.04 11.78 1.74
C GLY A 307 8.29 11.82 0.41
N TYR A 308 7.09 12.42 0.40
CA TYR A 308 6.19 12.40 -0.77
C TYR A 308 6.81 13.02 -2.03
N PHE A 309 7.56 14.11 -1.86
CA PHE A 309 8.18 14.89 -2.93
C PHE A 309 9.66 14.57 -3.17
N GLU A 310 10.18 13.52 -2.53
CA GLU A 310 11.58 13.12 -2.69
C GLU A 310 11.83 12.46 -4.04
N ASP A 311 12.99 12.76 -4.62
CA ASP A 311 13.32 12.51 -6.02
C ASP A 311 13.20 11.03 -6.41
N GLU A 312 13.70 10.12 -5.56
CA GLU A 312 13.62 8.67 -5.77
C GLU A 312 12.18 8.16 -5.86
N ARG A 313 11.27 8.73 -5.06
CA ARG A 313 9.84 8.39 -5.12
C ARG A 313 9.20 8.95 -6.39
N LEU A 314 9.59 10.15 -6.83
CA LEU A 314 9.10 10.75 -8.08
C LEU A 314 9.45 9.87 -9.29
N GLU A 315 10.70 9.39 -9.35
CA GLU A 315 11.15 8.47 -10.39
C GLU A 315 10.36 7.15 -10.36
N ASN A 316 10.19 6.56 -9.17
CA ASN A 316 9.41 5.33 -9.02
C ASN A 316 7.93 5.50 -9.36
N PHE A 317 7.34 6.65 -9.04
CA PHE A 317 5.98 6.98 -9.45
C PHE A 317 5.85 7.02 -10.97
N SER A 318 6.78 7.67 -11.67
CA SER A 318 6.80 7.69 -13.14
C SER A 318 6.98 6.29 -13.73
N ARG A 319 7.84 5.44 -13.14
CA ARG A 319 7.99 4.02 -13.53
C ARG A 319 6.70 3.22 -13.36
N TRP A 320 6.01 3.36 -12.22
CA TRP A 320 4.73 2.69 -11.96
C TRP A 320 3.66 3.12 -12.97
N TYR A 321 3.51 4.42 -13.16
CA TYR A 321 2.54 4.97 -14.10
C TYR A 321 2.80 4.47 -15.53
N TYR A 322 4.06 4.55 -15.97
CA TYR A 322 4.49 4.07 -17.29
C TYR A 322 4.23 2.57 -17.46
N ALA A 323 4.55 1.74 -16.46
CA ALA A 323 4.28 0.30 -16.51
C ALA A 323 2.78 -0.01 -16.60
N LEU A 324 1.93 0.71 -15.88
CA LEU A 324 0.48 0.55 -15.95
C LEU A 324 -0.06 0.96 -17.33
N GLU A 325 0.44 2.07 -17.87
CA GLU A 325 0.16 2.52 -19.24
C GLU A 325 0.54 1.45 -20.27
N GLN A 326 1.78 0.95 -20.26
CA GLN A 326 2.26 -0.02 -21.25
C GLN A 326 1.43 -1.31 -21.18
N ASN A 327 0.96 -1.70 -20.00
CA ASN A 327 0.19 -2.92 -19.88
C ASN A 327 -1.24 -2.80 -20.40
N LEU A 328 -1.91 -1.68 -20.09
CA LEU A 328 -3.34 -1.49 -20.38
C LEU A 328 -3.61 -0.82 -21.74
N GLY A 329 -2.70 0.04 -22.21
CA GLY A 329 -2.89 0.83 -23.43
C GLY A 329 -4.24 1.55 -23.43
N ASP A 330 -5.00 1.38 -24.53
CA ASP A 330 -6.33 1.98 -24.71
C ASP A 330 -7.41 1.47 -23.73
N SER A 331 -7.10 0.42 -22.95
CA SER A 331 -8.00 -0.05 -21.89
C SER A 331 -7.99 0.86 -20.66
N TRP A 332 -7.03 1.79 -20.55
CA TRP A 332 -7.09 2.89 -19.59
C TRP A 332 -7.77 4.10 -20.22
N VAL A 333 -9.09 4.14 -20.06
CA VAL A 333 -9.97 5.14 -20.64
C VAL A 333 -9.89 6.43 -19.84
N GLN A 334 -9.82 7.59 -20.52
CA GLN A 334 -9.71 8.91 -19.89
C GLN A 334 -8.51 9.01 -18.93
N ARG A 335 -7.40 8.33 -19.26
CA ARG A 335 -6.18 8.36 -18.48
C ARG A 335 -5.72 9.81 -18.24
N PRO A 336 -5.54 10.24 -16.97
CA PRO A 336 -5.02 11.58 -16.65
C PRO A 336 -3.57 11.72 -17.09
N SER A 337 -3.05 12.95 -17.19
CA SER A 337 -1.60 13.12 -17.35
C SER A 337 -0.85 12.66 -16.09
N VAL A 338 0.42 12.24 -16.26
CA VAL A 338 1.22 11.67 -15.16
C VAL A 338 1.41 12.67 -14.01
N ASP A 339 1.56 13.96 -14.32
CA ASP A 339 1.74 15.02 -13.32
C ASP A 339 0.44 15.40 -12.62
N GLU A 340 -0.70 15.42 -13.34
CA GLU A 340 -2.00 15.65 -12.72
C GLU A 340 -2.39 14.50 -11.77
N LEU A 341 -2.06 13.26 -12.14
CA LEU A 341 -2.27 12.11 -11.26
C LEU A 341 -1.36 12.19 -10.02
N PHE A 342 -0.12 12.64 -10.18
CA PHE A 342 0.85 12.77 -9.10
C PHE A 342 0.40 13.77 -8.02
N CYS A 343 0.06 15.00 -8.42
CA CYS A 343 -0.58 15.98 -7.56
C CYS A 343 -1.24 17.13 -8.32
N LYS A 344 -2.37 17.60 -7.78
CA LYS A 344 -3.09 18.80 -8.23
C LYS A 344 -2.80 19.98 -7.30
N THR A 345 -2.99 21.21 -7.77
CA THR A 345 -2.82 22.40 -6.90
C THR A 345 -3.73 22.35 -5.67
N GLY A 346 -4.98 21.88 -5.85
CA GLY A 346 -5.93 21.70 -4.74
C GLY A 346 -5.48 20.68 -3.69
N ASP A 347 -4.58 19.74 -4.03
CA ASP A 347 -4.05 18.79 -3.06
C ASP A 347 -3.25 19.49 -1.96
N ILE A 348 -2.64 20.63 -2.26
CA ILE A 348 -1.90 21.45 -1.28
C ILE A 348 -2.84 22.07 -0.26
N ASP A 349 -4.04 22.45 -0.69
CA ASP A 349 -5.07 22.98 0.20
C ASP A 349 -5.63 21.88 1.11
N SER A 350 -5.66 20.64 0.60
CA SER A 350 -5.97 19.43 1.37
C SER A 350 -4.78 18.89 2.20
N GLY A 351 -3.68 19.65 2.31
CA GLY A 351 -2.57 19.30 3.18
C GLY A 351 -1.56 18.31 2.59
N LEU A 352 -1.40 18.24 1.26
CA LEU A 352 -0.32 17.45 0.66
C LEU A 352 1.05 18.08 0.98
N ARG A 353 1.91 17.38 1.73
CA ARG A 353 3.19 17.89 2.24
C ARG A 353 4.31 16.83 2.20
N PRO A 354 5.58 17.22 2.27
CA PRO A 354 6.72 16.30 2.40
C PRO A 354 6.81 15.71 3.82
N TYR A 355 5.77 15.02 4.32
CA TYR A 355 5.74 14.53 5.70
C TYR A 355 6.96 13.68 6.05
N ARG A 356 7.54 13.97 7.22
CA ARG A 356 8.49 13.12 7.96
C ARG A 356 8.16 13.20 9.45
N LEU A 357 8.48 12.19 10.26
CA LEU A 357 8.22 12.23 11.71
C LEU A 357 8.87 13.44 12.44
N ARG A 358 9.94 13.99 11.86
CA ARG A 358 10.67 15.15 12.38
C ARG A 358 10.10 16.50 11.93
N THR A 359 9.13 16.55 11.01
CA THR A 359 8.43 17.79 10.66
C THR A 359 7.41 18.10 11.76
N ARG A 360 7.91 18.47 12.93
CA ARG A 360 7.18 18.76 14.17
C ARG A 360 6.30 20.03 14.08
N ASN A 361 6.45 20.81 13.00
CA ASN A 361 6.01 22.21 12.92
C ASN A 361 5.11 22.51 11.71
N TRP A 362 4.39 21.52 11.18
CA TRP A 362 3.37 21.75 10.15
C TRP A 362 2.01 21.41 10.73
N LYS A 363 1.27 22.43 11.14
CA LYS A 363 -0.11 22.37 11.58
C LYS A 363 -1.06 22.69 10.42
N PRO A 364 -2.33 22.25 10.50
CA PRO A 364 -3.37 22.58 9.52
C PRO A 364 -3.60 24.07 9.23
N ASP A 365 -3.19 24.95 10.15
CA ASP A 365 -3.30 26.41 10.07
C ASP A 365 -2.02 27.10 9.58
N ASP A 366 -0.96 26.35 9.24
CA ASP A 366 0.33 26.91 8.83
C ASP A 366 0.30 27.44 7.38
N ALA A 367 -0.27 28.64 7.23
CA ALA A 367 -0.27 29.39 5.97
C ALA A 367 1.15 29.83 5.55
N TYR A 368 2.10 29.89 6.49
CA TYR A 368 3.42 30.53 6.27
C TYR A 368 4.37 29.74 5.35
N LEU A 369 4.08 28.47 5.05
CA LEU A 369 4.88 27.65 4.12
C LEU A 369 4.05 27.11 2.94
N ARG A 370 2.85 27.66 2.72
CA ARG A 370 1.99 27.28 1.58
C ARG A 370 2.69 27.55 0.24
N GLU A 371 3.36 28.69 0.11
CA GLU A 371 4.10 29.04 -1.10
C GLU A 371 5.25 28.06 -1.38
N GLU A 372 5.98 27.64 -0.34
CA GLU A 372 7.02 26.61 -0.46
C GLU A 372 6.43 25.27 -0.88
N ALA A 373 5.29 24.87 -0.30
CA ALA A 373 4.60 23.64 -0.70
C ALA A 373 4.11 23.69 -2.15
N ILE A 374 3.60 24.83 -2.62
CA ILE A 374 3.20 25.04 -4.02
C ILE A 374 4.42 24.95 -4.94
N ALA A 375 5.51 25.65 -4.62
CA ALA A 375 6.73 25.64 -5.41
C ALA A 375 7.34 24.23 -5.49
N LEU A 376 7.37 23.51 -4.36
CA LEU A 376 7.82 22.13 -4.30
C LEU A 376 6.95 21.24 -5.19
N ALA A 377 5.63 21.32 -5.07
CA ALA A 377 4.70 20.54 -5.88
C ALA A 377 4.85 20.81 -7.38
N GLN A 378 4.99 22.08 -7.78
CA GLN A 378 5.25 22.46 -9.18
C GLN A 378 6.58 21.87 -9.68
N SER A 379 7.65 21.99 -8.89
CA SER A 379 8.96 21.43 -9.24
C SER A 379 8.92 19.89 -9.36
N SER A 380 8.20 19.21 -8.46
CA SER A 380 8.04 17.77 -8.46
C SER A 380 7.22 17.29 -9.65
N ARG A 381 6.15 18.00 -10.04
CA ARG A 381 5.38 17.70 -11.26
C ARG A 381 6.27 17.74 -12.50
N GLN A 382 7.13 18.75 -12.63
CA GLN A 382 8.07 18.84 -13.74
C GLN A 382 9.08 17.67 -13.74
N LYS A 383 9.58 17.28 -12.57
CA LYS A 383 10.48 16.12 -12.45
C LYS A 383 9.79 14.82 -12.85
N VAL A 384 8.55 14.61 -12.40
CA VAL A 384 7.73 13.43 -12.76
C VAL A 384 7.54 13.34 -14.27
N LEU A 385 7.21 14.46 -14.94
CA LEU A 385 7.15 14.54 -16.40
C LEU A 385 8.47 14.17 -17.04
N ASN A 386 9.57 14.76 -16.58
CA ASN A 386 10.90 14.48 -17.14
C ASN A 386 11.29 13.00 -16.99
N TYR A 387 10.98 12.36 -15.85
CA TYR A 387 11.23 10.93 -15.65
C TYR A 387 10.36 10.08 -16.59
N TYR A 388 9.09 10.45 -16.74
CA TYR A 388 8.17 9.78 -17.64
C TYR A 388 8.60 9.88 -19.11
N ASP A 389 9.00 11.06 -19.58
CA ASP A 389 9.46 11.28 -20.94
C ASP A 389 10.74 10.49 -21.25
N LYS A 390 11.66 10.40 -20.29
CA LYS A 390 12.86 9.56 -20.41
C LYS A 390 12.52 8.09 -20.62
N LEU A 391 11.50 7.56 -19.93
CA LEU A 391 11.07 6.17 -20.10
C LEU A 391 10.54 5.90 -21.52
N HIS A 392 9.75 6.82 -22.07
CA HIS A 392 9.27 6.74 -23.46
C HIS A 392 10.40 6.85 -24.50
N GLN A 393 11.39 7.72 -24.26
CA GLN A 393 12.56 7.86 -25.13
C GLN A 393 13.40 6.58 -25.15
N LEU A 394 13.64 5.96 -23.99
CA LEU A 394 14.39 4.71 -23.89
C LEU A 394 13.67 3.56 -24.62
N ASP A 395 12.36 3.44 -24.46
CA ASP A 395 11.55 2.42 -25.16
C ASP A 395 11.57 2.61 -26.69
N SER A 396 11.54 3.87 -27.14
CA SER A 396 11.65 4.20 -28.57
C SER A 396 12.99 3.79 -29.16
N ILE A 397 14.09 3.98 -28.42
CA ILE A 397 15.44 3.57 -28.84
C ILE A 397 15.54 2.04 -28.92
N ILE A 398 15.01 1.32 -27.92
CA ILE A 398 15.04 -0.15 -27.87
C ILE A 398 14.22 -0.77 -29.02
N LYS A 399 13.12 -0.14 -29.43
CA LYS A 399 12.29 -0.63 -30.55
C LYS A 399 12.92 -0.42 -31.94
N ILE A 400 13.93 0.44 -32.05
CA ILE A 400 14.63 0.74 -33.31
C ILE A 400 15.91 -0.11 -33.47
N ALA A 401 16.51 -0.53 -32.36
CA ALA A 401 17.66 -1.45 -32.33
C ALA A 401 17.22 -2.91 -32.53
#